data_AF-A0A354ITS4-F1
#
_entry.id   AF-A0A354ITS4-F1
#
_cell.length_a   1.000
_cell.length_b   1.000
_cell.length_c   1.000
_cell.angle_alpha   90.00
_cell.angle_beta   90.00
_cell.angle_gamma   90.00
#
_symmetry.space_group_name_H-M   'P 1'
#
loop_
_entity.id
_entity.type
_entity.pdbx_description
1 polymer ?
#
loop_
_entity_poly.entity_id
_entity_poly.type
_entity_poly.pdbx_seq_one_letter_code
_entity_poly.pdbx_strand_id
1 'polypeptide(L)' 'MAIFIGISGWRYVPWRGVFYPRGLAQARELDYASRQLPTIEINGSF' A
#
# COMPACT_ATOMS: atom_id res chain seq x y z
N MET A 1 9.17 23.85 -0.66
CA MET A 1 9.84 22.54 -0.70
C MET A 1 8.80 21.49 -0.32
N ALA A 2 8.62 20.43 -1.10
CA ALA A 2 7.64 19.38 -0.82
C ALA A 2 8.33 18.14 -0.24
N ILE A 3 7.76 17.54 0.80
CA ILE A 3 8.20 16.29 1.42
C ILE A 3 7.11 15.26 1.21
N PHE A 4 7.45 14.09 0.69
CA PHE A 4 6.51 12.98 0.49
C PHE A 4 6.94 11.79 1.33
N ILE A 5 6.00 11.28 2.13
CA ILE A 5 6.21 10.17 3.06
C ILE A 5 5.40 8.97 2.55
N GLY A 6 6.03 7.80 2.46
CA GLY A 6 5.43 6.61 1.86
C GLY A 6 5.95 5.31 2.46
N ILE A 7 5.67 4.20 1.78
CA ILE A 7 6.01 2.83 2.21
C ILE A 7 6.78 2.08 1.11
N SER A 8 7.52 1.04 1.49
CA SER A 8 8.33 0.21 0.58
C SER A 8 7.57 -1.03 0.10
N GLY A 9 6.71 -0.86 -0.90
CA GLY A 9 5.78 -1.87 -1.38
C GLY A 9 4.43 -1.82 -0.65
N TRP A 10 3.49 -2.70 -1.05
CA TRP A 10 2.11 -2.67 -0.55
C TRP A 10 1.57 -4.05 -0.16
N ARG A 11 2.35 -5.13 -0.29
CA ARG A 11 1.87 -6.51 -0.07
C ARG A 11 2.25 -7.02 1.31
N TYR A 12 1.67 -6.43 2.35
CA TYR A 12 1.91 -6.85 3.73
C TYR A 12 0.72 -7.63 4.29
N VAL A 13 0.86 -8.96 4.43
CA VAL A 13 -0.21 -9.81 4.98
C VAL A 13 -0.70 -9.35 6.37
N PRO A 14 0.18 -8.95 7.32
CA PRO A 14 -0.26 -8.51 8.65
C PRO A 14 -1.13 -7.24 8.64
N TRP A 15 -1.16 -6.50 7.53
CA TRP A 15 -1.94 -5.26 7.42
C TRP A 15 -3.41 -5.50 7.09
N ARG A 16 -3.79 -6.73 6.69
CA ARG A 16 -5.17 -7.09 6.37
C ARG A 16 -6.03 -7.08 7.62
N GLY A 17 -7.06 -6.24 7.62
CA GLY A 17 -7.92 -6.01 8.78
C GLY A 17 -7.37 -5.00 9.79
N VAL A 18 -6.21 -4.39 9.51
CA VAL A 18 -5.61 -3.32 10.33
C VAL A 18 -5.51 -2.03 9.52
N PHE A 19 -4.75 -2.06 8.42
CA PHE A 19 -4.65 -0.96 7.47
C PHE A 19 -5.57 -1.18 6.26
N TYR A 20 -5.63 -2.41 5.74
CA TYR A 20 -6.57 -2.77 4.68
C TYR A 20 -7.93 -3.15 5.28
N PRO A 21 -9.05 -2.65 4.74
CA PRO A 21 -10.38 -3.04 5.17
C PRO A 21 -10.59 -4.56 5.07
N ARG A 22 -11.38 -5.12 6.00
CA ARG A 22 -11.75 -6.53 5.96
C ARG A 22 -12.49 -6.84 4.67
N GLY A 23 -12.11 -7.93 3.99
CA GLY A 23 -12.71 -8.36 2.73
C GLY A 23 -12.23 -7.62 1.49
N LEU A 24 -11.27 -6.68 1.61
CA LEU A 24 -10.63 -6.09 0.44
C LEU A 24 -9.92 -7.17 -0.38
N ALA A 25 -10.26 -7.29 -1.66
CA ALA A 25 -9.57 -8.21 -2.57
C ALA A 25 -8.09 -7.83 -2.66
N GLN A 26 -7.19 -8.81 -2.56
CA GLN A 26 -5.74 -8.58 -2.58
C GLN A 26 -5.30 -7.74 -3.80
N ALA A 27 -5.89 -7.99 -4.98
CA ALA A 27 -5.59 -7.25 -6.21
C ALA A 27 -5.90 -5.74 -6.12
N ARG A 28 -6.72 -5.32 -5.14
CA ARG A 28 -7.07 -3.92 -4.86
C ARG A 28 -6.24 -3.29 -3.74
N GLU A 29 -5.31 -4.01 -3.13
CA GLU A 29 -4.47 -3.47 -2.04
C GLU A 29 -3.65 -2.25 -2.49
N LEU A 30 -3.15 -2.22 -3.74
CA LEU A 30 -2.43 -1.07 -4.28
C LEU A 30 -3.37 0.13 -4.52
N ASP A 31 -4.55 -0.08 -5.09
CA ASP A 31 -5.58 0.96 -5.30
C ASP A 31 -6.04 1.58 -3.98
N TYR A 32 -6.14 0.76 -2.93
CA TYR A 32 -6.44 1.27 -1.60
C TYR A 32 -5.26 2.07 -1.02
N ALA A 33 -4.05 1.50 -1.02
CA ALA A 33 -2.88 2.13 -0.43
C ALA A 33 -2.52 3.46 -1.11
N SER A 34 -2.67 3.57 -2.43
CA SER A 34 -2.38 4.79 -3.20
C SER A 34 -3.31 5.96 -2.88
N ARG A 35 -4.47 5.69 -2.25
CA ARG A 35 -5.40 6.71 -1.75
C ARG A 35 -5.10 7.14 -0.31
N GLN A 36 -4.28 6.39 0.42
CA GLN A 36 -3.92 6.70 1.81
C GLN A 36 -2.54 7.36 1.93
N LEU A 37 -1.64 7.08 0.98
CA LEU A 37 -0.26 7.55 1.03
C LEU A 37 0.09 8.31 -0.25
N PRO A 38 0.86 9.41 -0.16
CA PRO A 38 1.27 10.18 -1.32
C PRO A 38 2.31 9.45 -2.17
N THR A 39 3.07 8.51 -1.60
CA THR A 39 4.07 7.71 -2.31
C THR A 39 4.08 6.26 -1.85
N ILE A 40 4.38 5.36 -2.80
CA ILE A 40 4.63 3.93 -2.58
C ILE A 40 5.81 3.55 -3.47
N GLU A 41 6.87 3.02 -2.87
CA GLU A 41 8.03 2.51 -3.61
C GLU A 41 7.74 1.08 -4.11
N ILE A 42 8.21 0.74 -5.32
CA ILE A 42 8.01 -0.56 -5.95
C ILE A 42 9.37 -1.24 -6.10
N ASN A 43 9.57 -2.37 -5.40
CA ASN A 43 10.83 -3.12 -5.40
C ASN A 43 10.70 -4.54 -5.98
N GLY A 44 9.79 -4.74 -6.92
CA GLY A 44 9.67 -6.03 -7.61
C GLY A 44 10.76 -6.18 -8.67
N SER A 45 11.67 -7.14 -8.50
CA SER A 45 12.40 -7.75 -9.62
C SER A 45 11.52 -8.85 -10.24
N PHE A 46 11.56 -8.94 -11.57
CA PHE A 46 10.78 -9.84 -12.42
C PHE A 46 11.14 -11.31 -12.24
#